data_AF-A0A2H0UZF1-F1
#
_entry.id   AF-A0A2H0UZF1-F1
#
_cell.length_a   1.000
_cell.length_b   1.000
_cell.length_c   1.000
_cell.angle_alpha   90.00
_cell.angle_beta   90.00
_cell.angle_gamma   90.00
#
_symmetry.space_group_name_H-M   'P 1'
#
loop_
_entity.id
_entity.type
_entity.pdbx_description
1 polymer ?
#
loop_
_entity_poly.entity_id
_entity_poly.type
_entity_poly.pdbx_seq_one_letter_code
_entity_poly.pdbx_strand_id
1 'polypeptide(L)'
;MDEIALFQKIMLRIRAERKRMVLRRKITGFSIALAVSFLGLVPAIKMVYAGFAGSGFVQLFSLAFSDTAIILASWQNFVLSLLELLPITGLLAIGVALFTVLGSLKFLSNNLKKYEYRQNISI
;
A
#
# COMPACT_ATOMS: atom_id res chain seq x y z
N MET A 1 -48.58 2.08 24.58
CA MET A 1 -47.11 1.87 24.72
C MET A 1 -46.48 1.21 23.48
N ASP A 2 -47.26 0.61 22.58
CA ASP A 2 -46.76 -0.15 21.43
C ASP A 2 -46.18 0.67 20.27
N GLU A 3 -46.68 1.89 20.02
CA GLU A 3 -46.18 2.73 18.92
C GLU A 3 -44.72 3.16 19.13
N ILE A 4 -44.34 3.48 20.37
CA ILE A 4 -42.96 3.88 20.72
C ILE A 4 -42.01 2.69 20.54
N ALA A 5 -42.43 1.49 20.95
CA ALA A 5 -41.65 0.27 20.81
C ALA A 5 -41.46 -0.12 19.33
N LEU A 6 -42.52 0.01 18.51
CA LEU A 6 -42.46 -0.23 17.06
C LEU A 6 -41.53 0.76 16.37
N PHE A 7 -41.66 2.05 16.69
CA PHE A 7 -40.82 3.11 16.14
C PHE A 7 -39.34 2.88 16.46
N GLN A 8 -39.00 2.52 17.71
CA GLN A 8 -37.64 2.19 18.10
C GLN A 8 -37.10 0.97 17.33
N LYS A 9 -37.91 -0.08 17.14
CA LYS A 9 -37.51 -1.28 16.40
C LYS A 9 -37.22 -0.98 14.94
N ILE A 10 -38.03 -0.14 14.30
CA ILE A 10 -37.81 0.31 12.91
C ILE A 10 -36.54 1.16 12.83
N MET A 11 -36.36 2.12 13.74
CA MET A 11 -35.17 2.97 13.77
C MET A 11 -33.87 2.18 14.00
N LEU A 12 -33.89 1.14 14.84
CA LEU A 12 -32.74 0.27 15.05
C LEU A 12 -32.38 -0.53 13.79
N ARG A 13 -33.38 -1.08 13.08
CA ARG A 13 -33.16 -1.78 11.80
C ARG A 13 -32.55 -0.85 10.75
N ILE A 14 -33.09 0.35 10.58
CA ILE A 14 -32.57 1.35 9.63
C ILE A 14 -31.12 1.70 9.96
N ARG A 15 -30.80 1.93 11.24
CA ARG A 15 -29.41 2.23 11.67
C ARG A 15 -28.47 1.05 11.41
N ALA A 16 -28.89 -0.18 11.67
CA ALA A 16 -28.09 -1.38 11.43
C ALA A 16 -27.80 -1.57 9.94
N GLU A 17 -28.79 -1.37 9.09
CA GLU A 17 -28.69 -1.52 7.64
C GLU A 17 -27.80 -0.43 7.03
N ARG A 18 -27.94 0.81 7.49
CA ARG A 18 -27.05 1.93 7.10
C ARG A 18 -25.59 1.64 7.47
N LYS A 19 -25.34 1.12 8.68
CA LYS A 19 -23.98 0.71 9.11
C LYS A 19 -23.41 -0.40 8.21
N ARG A 20 -24.22 -1.39 7.83
CA ARG A 20 -23.81 -2.48 6.91
C ARG A 20 -23.46 -1.95 5.52
N MET A 21 -24.24 -1.02 4.98
CA MET A 21 -23.95 -0.40 3.67
C MET A 21 -22.62 0.37 3.68
N VAL A 22 -22.36 1.16 4.74
CA VAL A 22 -21.09 1.90 4.89
C VAL A 22 -19.91 0.94 4.97
N LEU A 23 -20.03 -0.15 5.72
CA LEU A 23 -18.98 -1.15 5.85
C LEU A 23 -18.72 -1.87 4.52
N ARG A 24 -19.78 -2.30 3.81
CA ARG A 24 -19.66 -2.93 2.48
C ARG A 24 -18.94 -2.03 1.50
N ARG A 25 -19.35 -0.76 1.37
CA ARG A 25 -18.71 0.20 0.46
C ARG A 25 -17.22 0.38 0.76
N LYS A 26 -16.84 0.42 2.05
CA LYS A 26 -15.44 0.50 2.48
C LYS A 26 -14.64 -0.76 2.14
N ILE A 27 -15.21 -1.95 2.35
CA ILE A 27 -14.58 -3.23 2.00
C ILE A 27 -14.41 -3.32 0.48
N THR A 28 -15.43 -2.96 -0.31
CA THR A 28 -15.33 -2.94 -1.77
C THR A 28 -14.22 -2.00 -2.25
N GLY A 29 -14.14 -0.78 -1.69
CA GLY A 29 -13.05 0.15 -2.01
C GLY A 29 -11.67 -0.40 -1.67
N PHE A 30 -11.54 -1.05 -0.50
CA PHE A 30 -10.32 -1.75 -0.11
C PHE A 30 -9.96 -2.86 -1.11
N SER A 31 -10.91 -3.73 -1.46
CA SER A 31 -10.68 -4.83 -2.40
C SER A 31 -10.28 -4.35 -3.79
N ILE A 32 -10.87 -3.26 -4.29
CA ILE A 32 -10.49 -2.64 -5.56
C ILE A 32 -9.06 -2.10 -5.48
N ALA A 33 -8.73 -1.34 -4.43
CA ALA A 33 -7.38 -0.80 -4.25
C ALA A 33 -6.34 -1.93 -4.19
N LEU A 34 -6.64 -3.01 -3.47
CA LEU A 34 -5.79 -4.19 -3.34
C LEU A 34 -5.58 -4.88 -4.70
N ALA A 35 -6.65 -5.08 -5.47
CA ALA A 35 -6.58 -5.68 -6.79
C ALA A 35 -5.75 -4.84 -7.76
N VAL A 36 -5.97 -3.52 -7.79
CA VAL A 36 -5.19 -2.58 -8.62
C VAL A 36 -3.73 -2.60 -8.21
N SER A 37 -3.42 -2.59 -6.91
CA SER A 37 -2.04 -2.67 -6.43
C SER A 37 -1.36 -3.97 -6.85
N PHE A 38 -2.03 -5.12 -6.75
CA PHE A 38 -1.47 -6.40 -7.20
C PHE A 38 -1.24 -6.45 -8.71
N LEU A 39 -2.22 -5.99 -9.50
CA LEU A 39 -2.11 -5.95 -10.95
C LEU A 39 -1.01 -4.99 -11.40
N GLY A 40 -0.83 -3.86 -10.71
CA GLY A 40 0.24 -2.88 -10.97
C GLY A 40 1.63 -3.34 -10.52
N LEU A 41 1.72 -4.31 -9.60
CA LEU A 41 2.98 -4.79 -9.06
C LEU A 41 3.81 -5.56 -10.12
N VAL A 42 3.14 -6.37 -10.94
CA VAL A 42 3.80 -7.15 -12.00
C VAL A 42 4.52 -6.26 -13.01
N PRO A 43 3.89 -5.25 -13.66
CA PRO A 43 4.59 -4.36 -14.57
C PRO A 43 5.63 -3.51 -13.83
N ALA A 44 5.38 -3.09 -12.58
CA ALA A 44 6.36 -2.34 -11.80
C ALA A 44 7.65 -3.15 -11.56
N ILE A 45 7.55 -4.42 -11.20
CA ILE A 45 8.71 -5.33 -11.07
C ILE A 45 9.44 -5.47 -12.40
N LYS A 46 8.70 -5.67 -13.52
CA LYS A 46 9.32 -5.76 -14.85
C LYS A 46 10.08 -4.49 -15.21
N MET A 47 9.53 -3.31 -14.91
CA MET A 47 10.21 -2.04 -15.13
C MET A 47 11.49 -1.90 -14.31
N VAL A 48 11.47 -2.30 -13.03
CA VAL A 48 12.67 -2.30 -12.18
C VAL A 48 13.73 -3.26 -12.73
N TYR A 49 13.33 -4.48 -13.08
CA TYR A 49 14.24 -5.48 -13.63
C TYR A 49 14.86 -5.02 -14.95
N ALA A 50 14.04 -4.54 -15.89
CA ALA A 50 14.53 -4.00 -17.16
C ALA A 50 15.44 -2.79 -16.95
N GLY A 51 15.10 -1.92 -15.99
CA GLY A 51 15.92 -0.76 -15.64
C GLY A 51 17.29 -1.16 -15.09
N PHE A 52 17.37 -2.13 -14.16
CA PHE A 52 18.64 -2.63 -13.65
C PHE A 52 19.47 -3.37 -14.70
N ALA A 53 18.81 -4.17 -15.55
CA ALA A 53 19.49 -4.92 -16.61
C ALA A 53 20.05 -3.99 -17.71
N GLY A 54 19.34 -2.89 -18.00
CA GLY A 54 19.73 -1.93 -19.05
C GLY A 54 20.68 -0.83 -18.59
N SER A 55 20.70 -0.46 -17.30
CA SER A 55 21.50 0.67 -16.81
C SER A 55 22.95 0.31 -16.49
N GLY A 56 23.29 -0.96 -16.36
CA GLY A 56 24.62 -1.36 -15.91
C GLY A 56 24.87 -1.21 -14.40
N PHE A 57 23.82 -0.89 -13.64
CA PHE A 57 23.88 -0.70 -12.19
C PHE A 57 24.50 -1.89 -11.47
N VAL A 58 24.15 -3.11 -11.87
CA VAL A 58 24.64 -4.33 -11.22
C VAL A 58 26.15 -4.49 -11.41
N GLN A 59 26.68 -4.17 -12.60
CA GLN A 59 28.13 -4.19 -12.84
C GLN A 59 28.83 -3.12 -11.98
N LEU A 60 28.31 -1.89 -11.96
CA LEU A 60 28.89 -0.81 -11.16
C LEU A 60 28.85 -1.13 -9.66
N PHE A 61 27.73 -1.68 -9.18
CA PHE A 61 27.56 -2.10 -7.80
C PHE A 61 28.50 -3.26 -7.42
N SER A 62 28.71 -4.22 -8.33
CA SER A 62 29.67 -5.30 -8.11
C SER A 62 31.10 -4.79 -7.97
N LEU A 63 31.46 -3.70 -8.66
CA LEU A 63 32.78 -3.07 -8.57
C LEU A 63 33.10 -2.63 -7.12
N ALA A 64 32.09 -2.23 -6.35
CA ALA A 64 32.19 -1.89 -4.92
C ALA A 64 32.87 -2.96 -4.09
N PHE A 65 32.80 -4.21 -4.52
CA PHE A 65 33.34 -5.36 -3.79
C PHE A 65 34.62 -5.92 -4.42
N SER A 66 34.95 -5.58 -5.67
CA SER A 66 36.19 -6.04 -6.32
C SER A 66 37.37 -5.10 -6.09
N ASP A 67 37.16 -3.78 -6.23
CA ASP A 67 38.23 -2.78 -6.20
C ASP A 67 37.91 -1.61 -5.26
N THR A 68 37.81 -1.93 -3.96
CA THR A 68 37.48 -0.96 -2.91
C THR A 68 38.48 0.19 -2.80
N ALA A 69 39.76 -0.03 -3.11
CA ALA A 69 40.80 1.00 -3.03
C ALA A 69 40.57 2.17 -4.01
N ILE A 70 40.17 1.85 -5.24
CA ILE A 70 39.87 2.84 -6.29
C ILE A 70 38.57 3.58 -5.96
N ILE A 71 37.61 2.87 -5.37
CA ILE A 71 36.31 3.40 -5.02
C ILE A 71 36.40 4.35 -3.82
N LEU A 72 37.24 4.05 -2.83
CA LEU A 72 37.54 4.98 -1.73
C LEU A 72 38.17 6.29 -2.25
N ALA A 73 39.05 6.20 -3.26
CA ALA A 73 39.65 7.38 -3.87
C ALA A 73 38.64 8.22 -4.68
N SER A 74 37.60 7.59 -5.25
CA SER A 74 36.60 8.24 -6.12
C SER A 74 35.15 8.08 -5.62
N TRP A 75 34.95 8.05 -4.30
CA TRP A 75 33.68 7.62 -3.71
C TRP A 75 32.50 8.52 -4.08
N GLN A 76 32.73 9.83 -4.23
CA GLN A 76 31.69 10.79 -4.63
C GLN A 76 31.17 10.49 -6.03
N ASN A 77 32.07 10.34 -7.00
CA ASN A 77 31.72 10.04 -8.39
C ASN A 77 31.07 8.67 -8.49
N PHE A 78 31.59 7.68 -7.76
CA PHE A 78 31.03 6.35 -7.72
C PHE A 78 29.59 6.34 -7.23
N VAL A 79 29.30 7.00 -6.10
CA VAL A 79 27.94 7.09 -5.55
C VAL A 79 27.02 7.86 -6.50
N LEU A 80 27.46 8.97 -7.09
CA LEU A 80 26.69 9.73 -8.08
C LEU A 80 26.30 8.87 -9.28
N SER A 81 27.25 8.16 -9.88
CA SER A 81 26.96 7.24 -10.98
C SER A 81 26.02 6.11 -10.57
N LEU A 82 26.15 5.59 -9.34
CA LEU A 82 25.22 4.58 -8.82
C LEU A 82 23.78 5.13 -8.72
N LEU A 83 23.63 6.39 -8.33
CA LEU A 83 22.36 7.11 -8.27
C LEU A 83 21.77 7.38 -9.66
N GLU A 84 22.59 7.71 -10.65
CA GLU A 84 22.14 7.94 -12.03
C GLU A 84 21.62 6.65 -12.69
N LEU A 85 22.21 5.50 -12.35
CA LEU A 85 21.84 4.21 -12.92
C LEU A 85 20.68 3.52 -12.21
N LEU A 86 20.18 4.09 -11.10
CA LEU A 86 19.05 3.56 -10.35
C LEU A 86 17.75 3.71 -11.17
N PRO A 87 16.95 2.64 -11.34
CA PRO A 87 15.65 2.73 -11.99
C PRO A 87 14.59 3.32 -11.03
N ILE A 88 14.73 4.61 -10.74
CA ILE A 88 13.92 5.35 -9.75
C ILE A 88 12.42 5.23 -10.07
N THR A 89 12.03 5.26 -11.35
CA THR A 89 10.62 5.17 -11.77
C THR A 89 9.98 3.85 -11.37
N GLY A 90 10.66 2.73 -11.59
CA GLY A 90 10.18 1.42 -11.18
C GLY A 90 10.12 1.27 -9.66
N LEU A 91 11.13 1.78 -8.95
CA LEU A 91 11.17 1.76 -7.48
C LEU A 91 10.04 2.60 -6.87
N LEU A 92 9.74 3.76 -7.45
CA LEU A 92 8.59 4.59 -7.05
C LEU A 92 7.27 3.87 -7.28
N ALA A 93 7.09 3.19 -8.42
CA ALA A 93 5.88 2.44 -8.70
C ALA A 93 5.64 1.31 -7.67
N ILE A 94 6.69 0.56 -7.32
CA ILE A 94 6.62 -0.46 -6.26
C ILE A 94 6.31 0.20 -4.90
N GLY A 95 6.98 1.32 -4.59
CA GLY A 95 6.75 2.07 -3.36
C GLY A 95 5.29 2.49 -3.21
N VAL A 96 4.71 3.10 -4.25
CA VAL A 96 3.29 3.52 -4.26
C VAL A 96 2.37 2.31 -4.06
N ALA A 97 2.64 1.19 -4.73
CA ALA A 97 1.85 -0.03 -4.56
C ALA A 97 1.89 -0.54 -3.11
N LEU A 98 3.08 -0.59 -2.50
CA LEU A 98 3.25 -0.99 -1.10
C LEU A 98 2.57 -0.02 -0.13
N PHE A 99 2.74 1.29 -0.31
CA PHE A 99 2.07 2.29 0.53
C PHE A 99 0.55 2.21 0.41
N THR A 100 0.03 1.94 -0.78
CA THR A 100 -1.40 1.76 -1.01
C THR A 100 -1.91 0.54 -0.26
N VAL A 101 -1.22 -0.59 -0.35
CA VAL A 101 -1.56 -1.82 0.38
C VAL A 101 -1.53 -1.59 1.89
N LEU A 102 -0.44 -1.04 2.43
CA LEU A 102 -0.30 -0.77 3.87
C LEU A 102 -1.33 0.23 4.37
N GLY A 103 -1.56 1.32 3.62
CA GLY A 103 -2.56 2.33 3.94
C GLY A 103 -3.98 1.76 3.94
N SER A 104 -4.29 0.92 2.95
CA SER A 104 -5.58 0.24 2.85
C SER A 104 -5.80 -0.73 4.02
N LEU A 105 -4.77 -1.46 4.45
CA LEU A 105 -4.82 -2.40 5.57
C LEU A 105 -5.02 -1.68 6.91
N LYS A 106 -4.25 -0.59 7.14
CA LYS A 106 -4.41 0.26 8.33
C LYS A 106 -5.80 0.87 8.39
N PHE A 107 -6.33 1.32 7.25
CA PHE A 107 -7.69 1.83 7.17
C PHE A 107 -8.71 0.75 7.53
N LEU A 108 -8.61 -0.46 6.95
CA LEU A 108 -9.53 -1.55 7.24
C LEU A 108 -9.51 -1.92 8.73
N SER A 109 -8.33 -2.11 9.32
CA SER A 109 -8.16 -2.44 10.74
C SER A 109 -8.80 -1.40 11.68
N ASN A 110 -8.56 -0.12 11.41
CA ASN A 110 -9.17 0.97 12.19
C ASN A 110 -10.70 1.02 12.06
N ASN A 111 -11.24 0.73 10.87
CA ASN A 111 -12.69 0.72 10.65
C ASN A 111 -13.36 -0.51 11.31
N LEU A 112 -12.70 -1.67 11.32
CA LEU A 112 -13.19 -2.86 12.00
C LEU A 112 -13.20 -2.67 13.52
N LYS A 113 -12.11 -2.18 14.12
CA LYS A 113 -12.06 -1.85 15.56
C LYS A 113 -13.16 -0.86 15.97
N LYS A 114 -13.39 0.18 15.16
CA LYS A 114 -14.44 1.18 15.42
C LYS A 114 -15.86 0.61 15.31
N TYR A 115 -16.05 -0.43 14.48
CA TYR A 115 -17.33 -1.13 14.36
C TYR A 115 -17.60 -2.00 15.60
N GLU A 116 -16.59 -2.76 16.04
CA GLU A 116 -16.64 -3.64 17.22
C GLU A 116 -16.90 -2.83 18.50
N TYR A 117 -16.17 -1.74 18.71
CA TYR A 117 -16.39 -0.81 19.84
C TYR A 117 -17.80 -0.20 19.84
N ARG A 118 -18.36 0.15 18.67
CA ARG A 118 -19.71 0.71 18.57
C ARG A 118 -20.85 -0.30 18.71
N GLN A 119 -20.59 -1.61 18.60
CA GLN A 119 -21.58 -2.62 18.94
C GLN A 119 -21.65 -2.84 20.46
N ASN A 120 -20.51 -2.79 21.15
CA ASN A 120 -20.41 -3.08 22.58
C ASN A 120 -21.05 -2.01 23.50
N ILE A 121 -21.31 -0.80 23.00
CA ILE A 121 -21.93 0.32 23.76
C ILE A 121 -23.45 0.41 23.51
N SER A 122 -23.99 -0.41 22.61
CA SER A 122 -25.41 -0.43 22.25
C SER A 122 -26.16 -1.68 22.73
N ILE A 123 -25.52 -2.47 23.58
CA ILE A 123 -26.09 -3.56 24.39
C ILE A 123 -26.20 -3.01 25.81
#